data_AF-A0A7J6DY55-F1
#
_entry.id   AF-A0A7J6DY55-F1
#
_cell.length_a   1.000
_cell.length_b   1.000
_cell.length_c   1.000
_cell.angle_alpha   90.00
_cell.angle_beta   90.00
_cell.angle_gamma   90.00
#
_symmetry.space_group_name_H-M   'P 1'
#
loop_
_entity.id
_entity.type
_entity.pdbx_description
1 polymer ?
#
loop_
_entity_poly.entity_id
_entity_poly.type
_entity_poly.pdbx_seq_one_letter_code
_entity_poly.pdbx_strand_id
1 'polypeptide(L)'
;MFKCEDEMFELDMLVEFVKVTIKNVAQLMEKINDNIDIAEMIRIEDYLTPQNLRCIKKLYSELGVEDIVDAMRKNPLGTSPFILRKLKQEYKKWARCRCDKNKDWADVYKKNYRKSLGRPLNRNCQDIKNSS
;
A
#
# COMPACT_ATOMS: atom_id res chain seq x y z
N MET A 1 -5.92 -12.08 -20.96
CA MET A 1 -4.94 -11.10 -20.47
C MET A 1 -5.71 -10.07 -19.66
N PHE A 2 -6.20 -10.44 -18.47
CA PHE A 2 -7.08 -9.60 -17.63
C PHE A 2 -6.90 -9.89 -16.13
N LYS A 3 -6.80 -11.17 -15.73
CA LYS A 3 -6.58 -11.55 -14.30
C LYS A 3 -5.41 -10.85 -13.62
N CYS A 4 -4.31 -10.67 -14.33
CA CYS A 4 -3.09 -10.10 -13.76
C CYS A 4 -3.17 -8.57 -13.62
N GLU A 5 -4.00 -7.87 -14.39
CA GLU A 5 -4.28 -6.44 -14.20
C GLU A 5 -5.26 -6.22 -13.04
N ASP A 6 -6.31 -7.04 -12.95
CA ASP A 6 -7.29 -6.98 -11.85
C ASP A 6 -6.62 -7.24 -10.48
N GLU A 7 -5.76 -8.26 -10.37
CA GLU A 7 -5.01 -8.55 -9.15
C GLU A 7 -4.07 -7.41 -8.73
N MET A 8 -3.52 -6.67 -9.69
CA MET A 8 -2.64 -5.54 -9.42
C MET A 8 -3.44 -4.34 -8.91
N PHE A 9 -4.60 -4.07 -9.52
CA PHE A 9 -5.50 -3.03 -9.08
C PHE A 9 -6.08 -3.29 -7.68
N GLU A 10 -6.48 -4.53 -7.39
CA GLU A 10 -6.95 -4.93 -6.05
C GLU A 10 -5.87 -4.73 -4.99
N LEU A 11 -4.61 -5.11 -5.30
CA LEU A 11 -3.49 -4.91 -4.40
C LEU A 11 -3.18 -3.44 -4.18
N ASP A 12 -3.21 -2.61 -5.23
CA ASP A 12 -3.02 -1.16 -5.12
C ASP A 12 -4.13 -0.48 -4.31
N MET A 13 -5.39 -0.89 -4.51
CA MET A 13 -6.52 -0.41 -3.71
C MET A 13 -6.34 -0.74 -2.23
N LEU A 14 -5.95 -1.99 -1.92
CA LEU A 14 -5.69 -2.42 -0.54
C LEU A 14 -4.53 -1.64 0.10
N VAL A 15 -3.45 -1.41 -0.66
CA VAL A 15 -2.28 -0.66 -0.18
C VAL A 15 -2.64 0.79 0.14
N GLU A 16 -3.40 1.48 -0.71
CA GLU A 16 -3.84 2.85 -0.42
C GLU A 16 -4.84 2.89 0.74
N PHE A 17 -5.74 1.91 0.85
CA PHE A 17 -6.68 1.82 1.96
C PHE A 17 -5.96 1.65 3.32
N VAL A 18 -4.95 0.78 3.39
CA VAL A 18 -4.15 0.59 4.62
C VAL A 18 -3.30 1.80 4.93
N LYS A 19 -2.81 2.52 3.93
CA LYS A 19 -2.08 3.78 4.12
C LYS A 19 -2.98 4.87 4.72
N VAL A 20 -4.23 4.98 4.29
CA VAL A 20 -5.23 5.87 4.92
C VAL A 20 -5.48 5.45 6.37
N THR A 21 -5.63 4.16 6.63
CA THR A 21 -5.79 3.62 7.99
C THR A 21 -4.60 4.01 8.89
N ILE A 22 -3.36 3.87 8.40
CA ILE A 22 -2.14 4.28 9.11
C ILE A 22 -2.17 5.78 9.45
N LYS A 23 -2.58 6.64 8.51
CA LYS A 23 -2.66 8.08 8.72
C LYS A 23 -3.65 8.43 9.84
N ASN A 24 -4.83 7.83 9.82
CA ASN A 24 -5.85 8.09 10.83
C ASN A 24 -5.41 7.61 12.23
N VAL A 25 -4.78 6.44 12.33
CA VAL A 25 -4.22 5.94 13.60
C VAL A 25 -3.10 6.86 14.12
N ALA A 26 -2.26 7.40 13.23
CA ALA A 26 -1.22 8.35 13.63
C ALA A 26 -1.80 9.68 14.14
N GLN A 27 -2.83 10.20 13.47
CA GLN A 27 -3.53 11.42 13.91
C GLN A 27 -4.23 11.24 15.26
N LEU A 28 -4.84 10.06 15.48
CA LEU A 28 -5.39 9.70 16.79
C LEU A 28 -4.30 9.76 17.87
N MET A 29 -3.13 9.16 17.62
CA MET A 29 -2.02 9.19 18.58
C MET A 29 -1.53 10.61 18.88
N GLU A 30 -1.40 11.46 17.87
CA GLU A 30 -0.99 12.86 18.01
C GLU A 30 -1.99 13.61 18.90
N LYS A 31 -3.30 13.44 18.64
CA LYS A 31 -4.35 14.09 19.43
C LYS A 31 -4.41 13.63 20.88
N ILE A 32 -4.18 12.34 21.13
CA ILE A 32 -4.13 11.82 22.48
C ILE A 32 -2.87 12.35 23.21
N ASN A 33 -1.73 12.44 22.52
CA ASN A 33 -0.51 12.98 23.09
C ASN A 33 -0.58 14.48 23.39
N ASP A 34 -1.28 15.24 22.53
CA ASP A 34 -1.52 16.67 22.75
C ASP A 34 -2.48 16.95 23.91
N ASN A 35 -3.38 16.01 24.21
CA ASN A 35 -4.42 16.19 25.22
C ASN A 35 -4.49 14.99 26.18
N ILE A 36 -3.37 14.73 26.87
CA ILE A 36 -3.22 13.60 27.80
C ILE A 36 -4.33 13.58 28.87
N ASP A 37 -4.77 14.74 29.36
CA ASP A 37 -5.82 14.85 30.38
C ASP A 37 -7.21 14.37 29.91
N ILE A 38 -7.48 14.39 28.60
CA ILE A 38 -8.74 13.87 28.02
C ILE A 38 -8.52 12.58 27.23
N ALA A 39 -7.32 11.99 27.32
CA ALA A 39 -6.97 10.77 26.61
C ALA A 39 -7.93 9.61 26.91
N GLU A 40 -8.42 9.53 28.14
CA GLU A 40 -9.41 8.53 28.57
C GLU A 40 -10.82 8.81 28.05
N MET A 41 -11.12 10.05 27.65
CA MET A 41 -12.40 10.43 27.05
C MET A 41 -12.42 10.27 25.53
N ILE A 42 -11.26 10.18 24.88
CA ILE A 42 -11.14 10.03 23.42
C ILE A 42 -11.62 8.63 23.00
N ARG A 43 -12.71 8.60 22.22
CA ARG A 43 -13.20 7.35 21.61
C ARG A 43 -12.49 7.11 20.29
N ILE A 44 -12.03 5.88 20.07
CA ILE A 44 -11.36 5.53 18.81
C ILE A 44 -12.30 5.67 17.60
N GLU A 45 -13.61 5.52 17.83
CA GLU A 45 -14.67 5.64 16.83
C GLU A 45 -14.80 7.07 16.26
N ASP A 46 -14.35 8.10 16.98
CA ASP A 46 -14.38 9.49 16.50
C ASP A 46 -13.30 9.74 15.43
N TYR A 47 -12.29 8.88 15.36
CA TYR A 47 -11.12 9.03 14.48
C TYR A 47 -10.96 7.89 13.48
N LEU A 48 -11.45 6.69 13.83
CA LEU A 48 -11.38 5.50 13.00
C LEU A 48 -12.76 5.12 12.52
N THR A 49 -12.92 5.08 11.19
CA THR A 49 -14.15 4.59 10.58
C THR A 49 -14.32 3.08 10.86
N PRO A 50 -15.55 2.55 10.80
CA PRO A 50 -15.80 1.11 10.93
C PRO A 50 -15.00 0.27 9.94
N GLN A 51 -14.69 0.83 8.76
CA GLN A 51 -13.85 0.17 7.76
C GLN A 51 -12.40 0.05 8.22
N ASN A 52 -11.84 1.09 8.85
CA ASN A 52 -10.50 1.05 9.43
C ASN A 52 -10.40 -0.03 10.52
N LEU A 53 -11.40 -0.10 11.41
CA LEU A 53 -11.47 -1.12 12.46
C LEU A 53 -11.57 -2.53 11.87
N ARG A 54 -12.38 -2.72 10.82
CA ARG A 54 -12.48 -3.99 10.10
C ARG A 54 -11.16 -4.38 9.43
N CYS A 55 -10.42 -3.41 8.90
CA CYS A 55 -9.09 -3.62 8.34
C CYS A 55 -8.11 -4.15 9.38
N ILE A 56 -8.04 -3.46 10.52
CA ILE A 56 -7.18 -3.83 11.65
C ILE A 56 -7.57 -5.22 12.16
N LYS A 57 -8.87 -5.49 12.36
CA LYS A 57 -9.36 -6.80 12.76
C LYS A 57 -8.90 -7.89 11.79
N LYS A 58 -9.12 -7.71 10.48
CA LYS A 58 -8.73 -8.69 9.46
C LYS A 58 -7.23 -9.00 9.50
N LEU A 59 -6.41 -7.95 9.60
CA LEU A 59 -4.94 -8.06 9.67
C LEU A 59 -4.45 -8.87 10.87
N TYR A 60 -5.13 -8.76 12.00
CA TYR A 60 -4.79 -9.49 13.23
C TYR A 60 -5.50 -10.84 13.34
N SER A 61 -6.65 -11.03 12.70
CA SER A 61 -7.30 -12.34 12.56
C SER A 61 -6.41 -13.34 11.82
N GLU A 62 -5.62 -12.89 10.84
CA GLU A 62 -4.60 -13.73 10.19
C GLU A 62 -3.48 -14.18 11.14
N LEU A 63 -3.31 -13.50 12.28
CA LEU A 63 -2.37 -13.86 13.35
C LEU A 63 -3.03 -14.63 14.50
N GLY A 64 -4.34 -14.90 14.43
CA GLY A 64 -5.10 -15.51 15.51
C GLY A 64 -5.43 -14.57 16.68
N VAL A 65 -5.37 -13.25 16.48
CA VAL A 65 -5.71 -12.24 17.50
C VAL A 65 -7.03 -11.58 17.16
N GLU A 66 -8.12 -11.98 17.83
CA GLU A 66 -9.46 -11.46 17.55
C GLU A 66 -9.82 -10.24 18.40
N ASP A 67 -9.25 -10.13 19.60
CA ASP A 67 -9.58 -9.08 20.59
C ASP A 67 -8.81 -7.77 20.39
N ILE A 68 -8.08 -7.59 19.27
CA ILE A 68 -7.22 -6.42 19.08
C ILE A 68 -8.01 -5.11 19.07
N VAL A 69 -9.22 -5.14 18.51
CA VAL A 69 -10.10 -3.96 18.44
C VAL A 69 -10.61 -3.59 19.83
N ASP A 70 -10.96 -4.59 20.64
CA ASP A 70 -11.45 -4.36 21.99
C ASP A 70 -10.31 -3.96 22.94
N ALA A 71 -9.10 -4.49 22.74
CA ALA A 71 -7.89 -4.01 23.40
C ALA A 71 -7.59 -2.55 23.05
N MET A 72 -7.75 -2.18 21.77
CA MET A 72 -7.59 -0.79 21.31
C MET A 72 -8.65 0.15 21.90
N ARG A 73 -9.88 -0.32 22.11
CA ARG A 73 -10.94 0.45 22.79
C ARG A 73 -10.67 0.65 24.27
N LYS A 74 -10.20 -0.40 24.95
CA LYS A 74 -9.90 -0.37 26.39
C LYS A 74 -8.66 0.46 26.71
N ASN A 75 -7.66 0.42 25.82
CA ASN A 75 -6.42 1.16 25.99
C ASN A 75 -5.92 1.68 24.64
N PRO A 76 -6.51 2.77 24.12
CA PRO A 76 -6.11 3.34 22.84
C PRO A 76 -4.67 3.83 22.88
N LEU A 77 -4.24 4.45 23.99
CA LEU A 77 -2.87 4.92 24.18
C LEU A 77 -1.84 3.79 24.07
N GLY A 78 -2.03 2.73 24.84
CA GLY A 78 -1.10 1.61 24.89
C GLY A 78 -1.13 0.80 23.59
N THR A 79 -2.30 0.59 22.99
CA THR A 79 -2.45 -0.33 21.86
C THR A 79 -2.16 0.31 20.50
N SER A 80 -2.45 1.61 20.34
CA SER A 80 -2.21 2.34 19.08
C SER A 80 -0.80 2.21 18.51
N PRO A 81 0.31 2.37 19.27
CA PRO A 81 1.65 2.23 18.71
C PRO A 81 1.95 0.82 18.20
N PHE A 82 1.42 -0.23 18.84
CA PHE A 82 1.59 -1.61 18.38
C PHE A 82 0.85 -1.85 17.06
N ILE A 83 -0.40 -1.40 16.97
CA ILE A 83 -1.22 -1.48 15.76
C ILE A 83 -0.57 -0.70 14.62
N LEU A 84 -0.12 0.53 14.89
CA LEU A 84 0.56 1.37 13.90
C LEU A 84 1.85 0.71 13.39
N ARG A 85 2.65 0.14 14.29
CA ARG A 85 3.89 -0.57 13.92
C ARG A 85 3.57 -1.76 13.01
N LYS A 86 2.55 -2.54 13.34
CA LYS A 86 2.15 -3.70 12.55
C LYS A 86 1.62 -3.29 11.18
N LEU A 87 0.74 -2.30 11.10
CA LEU A 87 0.23 -1.77 9.83
C LEU A 87 1.39 -1.29 8.93
N LYS A 88 2.37 -0.56 9.49
CA LYS A 88 3.57 -0.13 8.75
C LYS A 88 4.43 -1.31 8.26
N GLN A 89 4.54 -2.39 9.04
CA GLN A 89 5.26 -3.59 8.62
C GLN A 89 4.58 -4.29 7.44
N GLU A 90 3.27 -4.49 7.52
CA GLU A 90 2.49 -5.15 6.46
C GLU A 90 2.46 -4.28 5.19
N TYR A 91 2.30 -2.95 5.34
CA TYR A 91 2.50 -2.00 4.24
C TYR A 91 3.86 -2.16 3.57
N LYS A 92 4.97 -2.25 4.34
CA LYS A 92 6.32 -2.46 3.79
C LYS A 92 6.48 -3.82 3.08
N LYS A 93 5.76 -4.86 3.51
CA LYS A 93 5.77 -6.16 2.83
C LYS A 93 5.01 -6.08 1.51
N TRP A 94 3.81 -5.51 1.51
CA TRP A 94 3.02 -5.35 0.29
C TRP A 94 3.67 -4.39 -0.70
N ALA A 95 4.29 -3.31 -0.23
CA ALA A 95 5.06 -2.40 -1.08
C ALA A 95 6.27 -3.09 -1.75
N ARG A 96 6.94 -4.02 -1.05
CA ARG A 96 8.00 -4.86 -1.63
C ARG A 96 7.45 -5.85 -2.65
N CYS A 97 6.39 -6.59 -2.30
CA CYS A 97 5.70 -7.50 -3.23
C CYS A 97 5.23 -6.76 -4.50
N ARG A 98 4.75 -5.52 -4.36
CA ARG A 98 4.41 -4.65 -5.49
C ARG A 98 5.64 -4.28 -6.33
N CYS A 99 6.75 -3.92 -5.71
CA CYS A 99 7.98 -3.55 -6.42
C CYS A 99 8.59 -4.74 -7.17
N ASP A 100 8.61 -5.92 -6.55
CA ASP A 100 9.14 -7.15 -7.15
C ASP A 100 8.28 -7.59 -8.33
N LYS A 101 6.94 -7.58 -8.19
CA LYS A 101 6.03 -7.79 -9.33
C LYS A 101 6.22 -6.72 -10.41
N ASN A 102 6.33 -5.44 -10.06
CA ASN A 102 6.51 -4.39 -11.06
C ASN A 102 7.84 -4.51 -11.84
N LYS A 103 8.89 -5.09 -11.25
CA LYS A 103 10.14 -5.43 -11.97
C LYS A 103 9.93 -6.59 -12.95
N ASP A 104 9.28 -7.65 -12.52
CA ASP A 104 8.95 -8.79 -13.40
C ASP A 104 8.05 -8.34 -14.56
N TRP A 105 7.08 -7.48 -14.28
CA TRP A 105 6.22 -6.89 -15.30
C TRP A 105 6.95 -5.91 -16.20
N ALA A 106 7.85 -5.05 -15.69
CA ALA A 106 8.68 -4.19 -16.52
C ALA A 106 9.61 -4.99 -17.45
N ASP A 107 10.14 -6.12 -16.99
CA ASP A 107 10.96 -7.03 -17.79
C ASP A 107 10.13 -7.83 -18.80
N VAL A 108 8.93 -8.28 -18.43
CA VAL A 108 7.99 -8.94 -19.34
C VAL A 108 7.47 -7.95 -20.40
N TYR A 109 7.15 -6.71 -20.02
CA TYR A 109 6.69 -5.66 -20.94
C TYR A 109 7.83 -5.23 -21.88
N LYS A 110 9.08 -5.07 -21.39
CA LYS A 110 10.26 -4.86 -22.24
C LYS A 110 10.49 -6.01 -23.23
N LYS A 111 10.32 -7.26 -22.78
CA LYS A 111 10.45 -8.44 -23.65
C LYS A 111 9.31 -8.58 -24.65
N ASN A 112 8.08 -8.17 -24.31
CA ASN A 112 6.95 -8.15 -25.23
C ASN A 112 7.05 -7.00 -26.25
N TYR A 113 7.49 -5.82 -25.83
CA TYR A 113 7.75 -4.68 -26.73
C TYR A 113 8.84 -4.99 -27.76
N ARG A 114 9.86 -5.78 -27.37
CA ARG A 114 10.90 -6.30 -28.30
C ARG A 114 10.38 -7.35 -29.29
N LYS A 115 9.25 -8.00 -29.02
CA LYS A 115 8.65 -9.01 -29.92
C LYS A 115 7.59 -8.42 -30.86
N SER A 116 7.00 -7.26 -30.54
CA SER A 116 6.01 -6.57 -31.39
C SER A 116 6.61 -5.56 -32.38
N LEU A 117 7.89 -5.20 -32.24
CA LEU A 117 8.63 -4.50 -33.31
C LEU A 117 9.03 -5.51 -34.39
N GLY A 118 8.06 -5.79 -35.27
CA GLY A 118 8.26 -6.58 -36.47
C GLY A 118 9.34 -5.99 -37.37
N ARG A 119 10.33 -6.82 -37.70
CA ARG A 119 11.37 -6.73 -38.74
C ARG A 119 12.23 -5.45 -38.82
N PRO A 120 13.57 -5.59 -38.84
CA PRO A 120 14.46 -4.49 -39.21
C PRO A 120 14.33 -4.26 -40.72
N LEU A 121 13.71 -3.16 -41.14
CA LEU A 121 13.72 -2.74 -42.54
C LEU A 121 14.67 -1.57 -42.74
N ASN A 122 15.84 -2.01 -43.21
CA ASN A 122 16.71 -1.42 -44.21
C ASN A 122 17.57 -0.20 -43.85
N ARG A 123 18.86 -0.49 -43.78
CA ARG A 123 19.96 0.43 -44.09
C ARG A 123 19.71 1.03 -45.48
N ASN A 124 19.79 2.34 -45.63
CA ASN A 124 20.23 2.91 -46.90
C ASN A 124 21.22 4.02 -46.59
N CYS A 125 22.48 3.76 -46.94
CA CYS A 125 23.46 4.80 -47.23
C CYS A 125 22.88 5.71 -48.32
N GLN A 126 22.94 7.01 -48.12
CA GLN A 126 23.18 7.97 -49.20
C GLN A 126 23.70 9.27 -48.59
N ASP A 127 24.98 9.24 -48.20
CA ASP A 127 25.81 10.42 -48.26
C ASP A 127 26.02 10.76 -49.74
N ILE A 128 25.21 11.68 -50.27
CA ILE A 128 25.53 12.39 -51.51
C ILE A 128 25.59 13.88 -51.19
N LYS A 129 26.83 14.37 -51.18
CA LYS A 129 27.31 15.66 -51.71
C LYS A 129 26.19 16.67 -52.05
N ASN A 130 26.28 17.91 -51.57
CA ASN A 130 27.12 18.94 -52.20
C ASN A 130 26.89 20.31 -51.54
N SER A 131 27.93 21.13 -51.66
CA SER A 131 28.07 22.54 -51.33
C SER A 131 26.91 23.44 -51.78
N SER A 132 26.63 24.48 -50.99
CA SER A 132 26.56 25.88 -51.43
C SER A 132 26.78 26.80 -50.24
#